data_AF-A0A6I2L344-F1
#
_entry.id   AF-A0A6I2L344-F1
#
_cell.length_a   1.000
_cell.length_b   1.000
_cell.length_c   1.000
_cell.angle_alpha   90.00
_cell.angle_beta   90.00
_cell.angle_gamma   90.00
#
_symmetry.space_group_name_H-M   'P 1'
#
loop_
_entity.id
_entity.type
_entity.pdbx_description
1 polymer ?
#
loop_
_entity_poly.entity_id
_entity_poly.type
_entity_poly.pdbx_seq_one_letter_code
_entity_poly.pdbx_strand_id
1 'polypeptide(L)'
;MHLPVYAHPTLTVLIDDSDSFLRSLSFQLDPMLANKTFHDTTEALHWLRASAPDSNVPLHVNFDMQNLPADQCNVALDLERIYRIAEQRERFAVPSVLVVDYSMPQMNGLEFCEAVAHLPCKKILFTGAADEKIAVTAFNRGLIDRYIKKSDDHALDLLEAEVLAAQERYFDHRSDTLREMVALHDYRFLTDPALAEVVRELKRALGFVEHYIFPNPTGILFLDQHGKATLMAIETEDSMQAQYEIARDSDAPRSLLDALMERRVLTFFSDPFGDGMYRSSMAGHWHRYCQPPRICHGRETYYWALFDLPGHYFDQRPHTYAQFLRELQPQVAAA
;
A
#
# COMPACT_ATOMS: atom_id res chain seq x y z
N MET A 1 8.52 9.23 -9.85
CA MET A 1 7.65 8.75 -8.76
C MET A 1 8.29 7.50 -8.19
N HIS A 2 8.31 7.38 -6.87
CA HIS A 2 8.85 6.20 -6.18
C HIS A 2 7.71 5.21 -5.91
N LEU A 3 8.05 3.98 -5.54
CA LEU A 3 7.05 3.00 -5.13
C LEU A 3 6.88 3.04 -3.59
N PRO A 4 5.64 3.20 -3.07
CA PRO A 4 5.35 3.01 -1.65
C PRO A 4 5.84 1.65 -1.13
N VAL A 5 6.39 1.62 0.09
CA VAL A 5 6.76 0.36 0.77
C VAL A 5 5.55 -0.56 0.93
N TYR A 6 4.38 0.04 1.14
CA TYR A 6 3.09 -0.63 1.12
C TYR A 6 2.02 0.37 0.69
N ALA A 7 0.95 -0.13 0.09
CA ALA A 7 -0.27 0.64 -0.14
C ALA A 7 -1.47 -0.31 -0.17
N HIS A 8 -2.59 0.16 0.37
CA HIS A 8 -3.87 -0.55 0.33
C HIS A 8 -4.98 0.48 0.22
N PRO A 9 -6.20 0.07 -0.20
CA PRO A 9 -7.36 0.94 -0.13
C PRO A 9 -7.54 1.51 1.28
N THR A 10 -8.02 2.75 1.35
CA THR A 10 -8.23 3.47 2.60
C THR A 10 -9.58 4.17 2.56
N LEU A 11 -10.02 4.69 3.70
CA LEU A 11 -11.32 5.32 3.82
C LEU A 11 -11.24 6.80 3.45
N THR A 12 -12.12 7.21 2.53
CA THR A 12 -12.37 8.62 2.24
C THR A 12 -13.48 9.15 3.12
N VAL A 13 -13.25 10.24 3.85
CA VAL A 13 -14.25 10.83 4.73
C VAL A 13 -14.87 12.05 4.05
N LEU A 14 -16.18 12.00 3.81
CA LEU A 14 -16.94 13.07 3.17
C LEU A 14 -17.68 13.86 4.25
N ILE A 15 -17.47 15.18 4.31
CA ILE A 15 -18.02 16.05 5.35
C ILE A 15 -18.74 17.23 4.67
N ASP A 16 -20.06 17.27 4.81
CA ASP A 16 -20.93 18.26 4.18
C ASP A 16 -22.24 18.33 4.96
N ASP A 17 -22.80 19.52 5.17
CA ASP A 17 -24.02 19.69 5.97
C ASP A 17 -25.29 19.18 5.25
N SER A 18 -25.21 18.92 3.94
CA SER A 18 -26.30 18.39 3.13
C SER A 18 -26.29 16.86 3.04
N ASP A 19 -27.15 16.19 3.82
CA ASP A 19 -27.32 14.72 3.76
C ASP A 19 -27.73 14.23 2.34
N SER A 20 -28.56 15.00 1.63
CA SER A 20 -28.95 14.64 0.26
C SER A 20 -27.78 14.70 -0.72
N PHE A 21 -26.89 15.68 -0.55
CA PHE A 21 -25.68 15.77 -1.36
C PHE A 21 -24.72 14.62 -1.05
N LEU A 22 -24.47 14.33 0.22
CA LEU A 22 -23.61 13.21 0.65
C LEU A 22 -24.08 11.87 0.11
N ARG A 23 -25.39 11.58 0.15
CA ARG A 23 -25.95 10.35 -0.42
C ARG A 23 -25.79 10.29 -1.93
N SER A 24 -26.05 11.39 -2.64
CA SER A 24 -25.87 11.47 -4.09
C SER A 24 -24.41 11.26 -4.46
N LEU A 25 -23.49 11.91 -3.74
CA LEU A 25 -22.05 11.81 -3.96
C LEU A 25 -21.56 10.38 -3.72
N SER A 26 -21.91 9.77 -2.59
CA SER A 26 -21.54 8.39 -2.26
C SER A 26 -22.04 7.37 -3.30
N PHE A 27 -23.19 7.64 -3.94
CA PHE A 27 -23.74 6.79 -5.00
C PHE A 27 -23.10 7.02 -6.38
N GLN A 28 -22.67 8.25 -6.67
CA GLN A 28 -22.05 8.62 -7.95
C GLN A 28 -20.58 8.26 -8.02
N LEU A 29 -19.88 8.28 -6.87
CA LEU A 29 -18.48 7.89 -6.78
C LEU A 29 -18.27 6.41 -7.15
N ASP A 30 -17.09 6.09 -7.68
CA ASP A 30 -16.67 4.71 -7.93
C ASP A 30 -16.98 3.81 -6.70
N PRO A 31 -17.73 2.71 -6.86
CA PRO A 31 -18.01 1.75 -5.78
C PRO A 31 -16.76 1.15 -5.11
N MET A 32 -15.60 1.20 -5.78
CA MET A 32 -14.30 0.82 -5.23
C MET A 32 -13.69 1.90 -4.32
N LEU A 33 -14.28 3.08 -4.19
CA LEU A 33 -13.87 4.11 -3.24
C LEU A 33 -14.69 4.00 -1.96
N ALA A 34 -14.14 3.25 -0.99
CA ALA A 34 -14.68 3.22 0.36
C ALA A 34 -14.81 4.64 0.92
N ASN A 35 -16.03 5.01 1.28
CA ASN A 35 -16.32 6.33 1.83
C ASN A 35 -17.19 6.26 3.08
N LYS A 36 -17.02 7.26 3.96
CA LYS A 36 -17.86 7.48 5.14
C LYS A 36 -18.29 8.93 5.19
N THR A 37 -19.58 9.16 5.39
CA THR A 37 -20.20 10.49 5.33
C THR A 37 -20.50 11.02 6.73
N PHE A 38 -20.29 12.32 6.95
CA PHE A 38 -20.70 13.04 8.16
C PHE A 38 -21.40 14.34 7.80
N HIS A 39 -22.57 14.58 8.39
CA HIS A 39 -23.30 15.85 8.27
C HIS A 39 -23.06 16.80 9.45
N ASP A 40 -22.44 16.31 10.52
CA ASP A 40 -22.05 17.10 11.67
C ASP A 40 -20.52 17.13 11.79
N THR A 41 -19.94 18.35 11.78
CA THR A 41 -18.48 18.53 11.86
C THR A 41 -17.92 18.11 13.22
N THR A 42 -18.69 18.25 14.29
CA THR A 42 -18.27 17.87 15.65
C THR A 42 -18.20 16.35 15.79
N GLU A 43 -19.19 15.65 15.24
CA GLU A 43 -19.17 14.18 15.18
C GLU A 43 -17.99 13.68 14.35
N ALA A 44 -17.75 14.28 13.18
CA ALA A 44 -16.62 13.96 12.32
C ALA A 44 -15.28 14.16 13.05
N LEU A 45 -15.11 15.29 13.76
CA LEU A 45 -13.90 15.57 14.55
C LEU A 45 -13.69 14.52 15.65
N HIS A 46 -14.75 14.18 16.40
CA HIS A 46 -14.66 13.20 17.47
C HIS A 46 -14.28 11.82 16.93
N TRP A 47 -14.90 11.40 15.82
CA TRP A 47 -14.59 10.15 15.16
C TRP A 47 -13.14 10.11 14.65
N LEU A 48 -12.68 11.15 13.95
CA LEU A 48 -11.30 11.22 13.43
C LEU A 48 -10.25 11.16 14.54
N ARG A 49 -10.51 11.79 15.70
CA ARG A 49 -9.61 11.71 16.86
C ARG A 49 -9.56 10.31 17.46
N ALA A 50 -10.69 9.62 17.51
CA ALA A 50 -10.76 8.24 17.98
C ALA A 50 -10.17 7.23 16.97
N SER A 51 -10.20 7.57 15.69
CA SER A 51 -9.65 6.77 14.58
C SER A 51 -8.21 7.14 14.20
N ALA A 52 -7.56 8.01 14.98
CA ALA A 52 -6.16 8.36 14.74
C ALA A 52 -5.32 7.08 14.87
N PRO A 53 -4.57 6.69 13.82
CA PRO A 53 -3.81 5.45 13.86
C PRO A 53 -2.72 5.55 14.93
N ASP A 54 -2.58 4.51 15.74
CA ASP A 54 -1.38 4.32 16.56
C ASP A 54 -0.17 4.39 15.64
N SER A 55 0.72 5.35 15.88
CA SER A 55 1.93 5.56 15.09
C SER A 55 2.98 4.50 15.45
N ASN A 56 2.63 3.23 15.32
CA ASN A 56 3.57 2.13 15.43
C ASN A 56 4.26 1.95 14.07
N VAL A 57 5.33 2.72 13.86
CA VAL A 57 6.29 2.39 12.81
C VAL A 57 6.83 0.97 13.11
N PRO A 58 6.94 0.06 12.11
CA PRO A 58 7.44 -1.30 12.30
C PRO A 58 8.97 -1.32 12.55
N LEU A 59 9.41 -0.58 13.56
CA LEU A 59 10.79 -0.55 14.02
C LEU A 59 10.92 -1.52 15.18
N HIS A 60 11.85 -2.47 15.07
CA HIS A 60 12.29 -3.27 16.19
C HIS A 60 13.60 -2.68 16.71
N VAL A 61 13.60 -2.27 17.99
CA VAL A 61 14.82 -1.80 18.63
C VAL A 61 15.51 -3.01 19.25
N ASN A 62 16.62 -3.44 18.65
CA ASN A 62 17.43 -4.51 19.21
C ASN A 62 18.39 -3.92 20.25
N PHE A 63 18.18 -4.27 21.53
CA PHE A 63 19.14 -4.02 22.61
C PHE A 63 20.12 -5.19 22.81
N ASP A 64 19.91 -6.31 22.12
CA ASP A 64 20.76 -7.49 22.26
C ASP A 64 21.94 -7.47 21.29
N MET A 65 23.05 -6.91 21.76
CA MET A 65 24.36 -7.45 21.47
C MET A 65 25.23 -7.28 22.72
N GLN A 66 25.50 -8.38 23.41
CA GLN A 66 26.36 -8.46 24.60
C GLN A 66 27.81 -7.96 24.40
N ASN A 67 28.14 -7.33 23.25
CA ASN A 67 29.47 -6.91 22.84
C ASN A 67 29.56 -5.49 22.22
N LEU A 68 28.50 -4.66 22.28
CA LEU A 68 28.55 -3.26 21.82
C LEU A 68 28.43 -2.28 22.99
N PRO A 69 29.14 -1.13 22.97
CA PRO A 69 29.03 -0.11 24.01
C PRO A 69 27.59 0.43 24.10
N ALA A 70 27.16 0.80 25.31
CA ALA A 70 25.79 1.20 25.68
C ALA A 70 25.20 2.39 24.88
N ASP A 71 25.99 3.06 24.04
CA ASP A 71 25.57 4.18 23.20
C ASP A 71 25.17 3.78 21.77
N GLN A 72 25.21 2.50 21.40
CA GLN A 72 24.81 2.04 20.06
C GLN A 72 23.51 1.24 20.10
N CYS A 73 22.45 1.86 19.58
CA CYS A 73 21.14 1.25 19.38
C CYS A 73 21.01 0.84 17.90
N ASN A 74 20.90 -0.47 17.63
CA ASN A 74 20.60 -0.95 16.29
C ASN A 74 19.09 -1.04 16.11
N VAL A 75 18.55 -0.13 15.31
CA VAL A 75 17.16 -0.18 14.87
C VAL A 75 17.08 -1.13 13.67
N ALA A 76 16.48 -2.29 13.87
CA ALA A 76 16.21 -3.25 12.81
C ALA A 76 14.78 -3.06 12.29
N LEU A 77 14.59 -3.17 10.98
CA LEU A 77 13.27 -3.15 10.38
C LEU A 77 12.68 -4.55 10.37
N ASP A 78 11.48 -4.69 10.92
CA ASP A 78 10.71 -5.92 10.83
C ASP A 78 9.88 -5.89 9.53
N LEU A 79 10.45 -6.48 8.49
CA LEU A 79 9.82 -6.56 7.17
C LEU A 79 8.60 -7.47 7.17
N GLU A 80 8.56 -8.46 8.07
CA GLU A 80 7.38 -9.33 8.19
C GLU A 80 6.18 -8.50 8.67
N ARG A 81 6.40 -7.66 9.68
CA ARG A 81 5.35 -6.78 10.19
C ARG A 81 4.73 -5.88 9.11
N ILE A 82 5.45 -5.53 8.05
CA ILE A 82 4.92 -4.73 6.94
C ILE A 82 3.90 -5.52 6.12
N TYR A 83 4.22 -6.73 5.66
CA TYR A 83 3.22 -7.49 4.88
C TYR A 83 2.10 -8.05 5.77
N ARG A 84 2.36 -8.25 7.08
CA ARG A 84 1.32 -8.56 8.08
C ARG A 84 0.29 -7.45 8.26
N ILE A 85 0.54 -6.23 7.78
CA ILE A 85 -0.50 -5.20 7.68
C ILE A 85 -1.68 -5.73 6.86
N ALA A 86 -1.46 -6.58 5.85
CA ALA A 86 -2.52 -7.20 5.05
C ALA A 86 -3.50 -8.06 5.87
N GLU A 87 -3.10 -8.51 7.07
CA GLU A 87 -3.95 -9.31 7.96
C GLU A 87 -4.82 -8.44 8.88
N GLN A 88 -4.51 -7.15 9.01
CA GLN A 88 -5.23 -6.23 9.87
C GLN A 88 -6.53 -5.79 9.20
N ARG A 89 -7.66 -6.05 9.84
CA ARG A 89 -8.96 -5.64 9.31
C ARG A 89 -9.11 -4.13 9.27
N GLU A 90 -8.56 -3.43 10.25
CA GLU A 90 -8.70 -1.99 10.41
C GLU A 90 -7.93 -1.20 9.34
N ARG A 91 -7.03 -1.83 8.58
CA ARG A 91 -6.20 -1.15 7.56
C ARG A 91 -7.03 -0.39 6.53
N PHE A 92 -8.19 -0.91 6.15
CA PHE A 92 -9.09 -0.25 5.20
C PHE A 92 -9.90 0.89 5.81
N ALA A 93 -10.06 0.91 7.14
CA ALA A 93 -10.81 1.94 7.86
C ALA A 93 -9.96 3.19 8.18
N VAL A 94 -8.68 3.19 7.81
CA VAL A 94 -7.77 4.32 8.01
C VAL A 94 -8.27 5.54 7.21
N PRO A 95 -8.56 6.69 7.86
CA PRO A 95 -8.99 7.90 7.18
C PRO A 95 -7.79 8.60 6.53
N SER A 96 -7.56 8.34 5.24
CA SER A 96 -6.41 8.87 4.51
C SER A 96 -6.72 10.19 3.80
N VAL A 97 -7.95 10.38 3.33
CA VAL A 97 -8.40 11.56 2.58
C VAL A 97 -9.69 12.11 3.17
N LEU A 98 -9.73 13.41 3.41
CA LEU A 98 -10.90 14.15 3.84
C LEU A 98 -11.38 15.03 2.68
N VAL A 99 -12.66 14.93 2.35
CA VAL A 99 -13.34 15.82 1.41
C VAL A 99 -14.31 16.66 2.22
N VAL A 100 -14.08 17.96 2.28
CA VAL A 100 -14.76 18.86 3.21
C VAL A 100 -15.44 20.00 2.44
N ASP A 101 -16.71 20.26 2.71
CA ASP A 101 -17.37 21.48 2.22
C ASP A 101 -16.94 22.71 3.03
N TYR A 102 -16.96 23.88 2.40
CA TYR A 102 -16.62 25.12 3.07
C TYR A 102 -17.76 25.65 3.96
N SER A 103 -19.00 25.61 3.47
CA SER A 103 -20.15 26.34 4.01
C SER A 103 -20.97 25.48 4.97
N MET A 104 -20.34 25.06 6.06
CA MET A 104 -20.99 24.26 7.11
C MET A 104 -21.38 25.13 8.31
N PRO A 105 -22.54 24.86 8.97
CA PRO A 105 -23.12 25.75 9.97
C PRO A 105 -22.40 25.74 11.33
N GLN A 106 -21.81 24.63 11.77
CA GLN A 106 -21.12 24.57 13.07
C GLN A 106 -19.72 25.21 13.03
N MET A 107 -18.96 24.90 11.97
CA MET A 107 -17.58 25.32 11.78
C MET A 107 -17.29 25.27 10.28
N ASN A 108 -16.60 26.27 9.73
CA ASN A 108 -16.34 26.26 8.29
C ASN A 108 -15.29 25.19 7.92
N GLY A 109 -15.26 24.80 6.63
CA GLY A 109 -14.37 23.73 6.17
C GLY A 109 -12.88 23.96 6.42
N LEU A 110 -12.43 25.22 6.44
CA LEU A 110 -11.02 25.54 6.71
C LEU A 110 -10.68 25.45 8.19
N GLU A 111 -11.56 25.95 9.07
CA GLU A 111 -11.45 25.77 10.52
C GLU A 111 -11.44 24.28 10.88
N PHE A 112 -12.26 23.47 10.18
CA PHE A 112 -12.22 22.02 10.30
C PHE A 112 -10.85 21.44 9.92
N CYS A 113 -10.33 21.80 8.74
CA CYS A 113 -9.01 21.36 8.28
C CYS A 113 -7.90 21.77 9.27
N GLU A 114 -8.02 22.92 9.91
CA GLU A 114 -7.06 23.40 10.90
C GLU A 114 -7.12 22.57 12.19
N ALA A 115 -8.31 22.22 12.66
CA ALA A 115 -8.52 21.35 13.81
C ALA A 115 -7.93 19.93 13.64
N VAL A 116 -7.84 19.44 12.39
CA VAL A 116 -7.29 18.13 12.04
C VAL A 116 -5.92 18.20 11.36
N ALA A 117 -5.25 19.36 11.38
CA ALA A 117 -3.98 19.55 10.68
C ALA A 117 -2.88 18.58 11.14
N HIS A 118 -2.91 18.17 12.41
CA HIS A 118 -1.99 17.20 13.01
C HIS A 118 -2.21 15.75 12.56
N LEU A 119 -3.40 15.42 12.01
CA LEU A 119 -3.68 14.09 11.51
C LEU A 119 -3.00 13.89 10.14
N PRO A 120 -2.42 12.70 9.88
CA PRO A 120 -1.66 12.44 8.66
C PRO A 120 -2.54 12.25 7.41
N CYS A 121 -3.75 12.81 7.37
CA CYS A 121 -4.66 12.73 6.22
C CYS A 121 -4.41 13.85 5.21
N LYS A 122 -4.81 13.62 3.96
CA LYS A 122 -4.89 14.62 2.89
C LYS A 122 -6.23 15.31 2.91
N LYS A 123 -6.28 16.59 2.57
CA LYS A 123 -7.49 17.43 2.67
C LYS A 123 -7.85 18.01 1.31
N ILE A 124 -9.07 17.74 0.85
CA ILE A 124 -9.65 18.28 -0.38
C ILE A 124 -10.83 19.17 0.01
N LEU A 125 -10.74 20.46 -0.27
CA LEU A 125 -11.84 21.39 -0.09
C LEU A 125 -12.76 21.31 -1.31
N PHE A 126 -13.97 20.78 -1.14
CA PHE A 126 -14.93 20.60 -2.23
C PHE A 126 -16.16 21.46 -1.99
N THR A 127 -16.30 22.58 -2.71
CA THR A 127 -17.31 23.58 -2.36
C THR A 127 -17.84 24.37 -3.56
N GLY A 128 -19.07 24.87 -3.45
CA GLY A 128 -19.68 25.78 -4.43
C GLY A 128 -19.60 27.26 -4.05
N ALA A 129 -19.24 27.60 -2.81
CA ALA A 129 -19.45 28.93 -2.24
C ALA A 129 -18.16 29.65 -1.80
N ALA A 130 -17.01 28.97 -1.73
CA ALA A 130 -15.78 29.61 -1.26
C ALA A 130 -15.19 30.58 -2.29
N ASP A 131 -14.73 31.75 -1.81
CA ASP A 131 -13.87 32.66 -2.57
C ASP A 131 -12.58 31.91 -2.93
N GLU A 132 -12.28 31.82 -4.23
CA GLU A 132 -11.05 31.20 -4.74
C GLU A 132 -9.81 31.72 -4.01
N LYS A 133 -9.78 33.00 -3.63
CA LYS A 133 -8.64 33.59 -2.92
C LYS A 133 -8.40 32.95 -1.56
N ILE A 134 -9.47 32.61 -0.84
CA ILE A 134 -9.39 31.97 0.47
C ILE A 134 -8.87 30.53 0.30
N ALA A 135 -9.41 29.79 -0.66
CA ALA A 135 -8.96 28.43 -0.96
C ALA A 135 -7.49 28.39 -1.42
N VAL A 136 -7.08 29.30 -2.31
CA VAL A 136 -5.68 29.44 -2.77
C VAL A 136 -4.75 29.77 -1.61
N THR A 137 -5.17 30.63 -0.69
CA THR A 137 -4.38 30.95 0.50
C THR A 137 -4.23 29.73 1.42
N ALA A 138 -5.29 28.97 1.65
CA ALA A 138 -5.25 27.74 2.44
C ALA A 138 -4.34 26.68 1.79
N PHE A 139 -4.41 26.52 0.47
CA PHE A 139 -3.55 25.63 -0.30
C PHE A 139 -2.07 26.02 -0.19
N ASN A 140 -1.74 27.29 -0.41
CA ASN A 140 -0.36 27.79 -0.32
C ASN A 140 0.23 27.66 1.09
N ARG A 141 -0.61 27.67 2.13
CA ARG A 141 -0.22 27.42 3.52
C ARG A 141 -0.10 25.93 3.87
N GLY A 142 -0.43 25.03 2.95
CA GLY A 142 -0.45 23.59 3.18
C GLY A 142 -1.57 23.11 4.10
N LEU A 143 -2.60 23.93 4.32
CA LEU A 143 -3.77 23.56 5.13
C LEU A 143 -4.66 22.56 4.40
N ILE A 144 -4.77 22.73 3.08
CA ILE A 144 -5.46 21.83 2.17
C ILE A 144 -4.49 21.37 1.07
N ASP A 145 -4.64 20.14 0.62
CA ASP A 145 -3.87 19.56 -0.49
C ASP A 145 -4.54 19.80 -1.84
N ARG A 146 -5.86 20.05 -1.85
CA ARG A 146 -6.58 20.40 -3.07
C ARG A 146 -7.85 21.20 -2.83
N TYR A 147 -8.28 21.92 -3.87
CA TYR A 147 -9.56 22.63 -3.91
C TYR A 147 -10.27 22.31 -5.22
N ILE A 148 -11.56 21.99 -5.13
CA ILE A 148 -12.42 21.64 -6.26
C ILE A 148 -13.75 22.42 -6.13
N LYS A 149 -14.21 22.99 -7.25
CA LYS A 149 -15.49 23.68 -7.32
C LYS A 149 -16.62 22.71 -7.64
N LYS A 150 -17.67 22.69 -6.81
CA LYS A 150 -18.87 21.86 -7.05
C LYS A 150 -19.64 22.25 -8.33
N SER A 151 -19.48 23.48 -8.80
CA SER A 151 -20.14 23.99 -10.00
C SER A 151 -19.41 23.67 -11.31
N ASP A 152 -18.27 22.98 -11.25
CA ASP A 152 -17.59 22.51 -12.47
C ASP A 152 -18.35 21.31 -13.05
N ASP A 153 -18.53 21.29 -14.37
CA ASP A 153 -19.22 20.21 -15.08
C ASP A 153 -18.53 18.85 -14.87
N HIS A 154 -17.23 18.84 -14.60
CA HIS A 154 -16.42 17.63 -14.35
C HIS A 154 -15.95 17.51 -12.89
N ALA A 155 -16.65 18.18 -11.97
CA ALA A 155 -16.28 18.23 -10.56
C ALA A 155 -16.11 16.84 -9.91
N LEU A 156 -16.99 15.89 -10.26
CA LEU A 156 -16.98 14.53 -9.71
C LEU A 156 -15.80 13.71 -10.22
N ASP A 157 -15.58 13.69 -11.54
CA ASP A 157 -14.44 12.99 -12.16
C ASP A 157 -13.11 13.53 -11.62
N LEU A 158 -13.02 14.86 -11.44
CA LEU A 158 -11.85 15.50 -10.85
C LEU A 158 -11.69 15.12 -9.37
N LEU A 159 -12.78 15.04 -8.61
CA LEU A 159 -12.75 14.62 -7.21
C LEU A 159 -12.26 13.18 -7.08
N GLU A 160 -12.76 12.25 -7.89
CA GLU A 160 -12.32 10.85 -7.88
C GLU A 160 -10.82 10.72 -8.17
N ALA A 161 -10.37 11.38 -9.24
CA ALA A 161 -8.96 11.38 -9.62
C ALA A 161 -8.07 11.97 -8.52
N GLU A 162 -8.50 13.06 -7.89
CA GLU A 162 -7.76 13.71 -6.80
C GLU A 162 -7.79 12.89 -5.50
N VAL A 163 -8.89 12.19 -5.19
CA VAL A 163 -8.96 11.25 -4.06
C VAL A 163 -7.96 10.12 -4.24
N LEU A 164 -7.94 9.47 -5.41
CA LEU A 164 -6.98 8.40 -5.71
C LEU A 164 -5.54 8.91 -5.62
N ALA A 165 -5.23 10.04 -6.24
CA ALA A 165 -3.91 10.65 -6.18
C ALA A 165 -3.52 11.08 -4.76
N ALA A 166 -4.48 11.51 -3.93
CA ALA A 166 -4.24 11.87 -2.54
C ALA A 166 -3.99 10.63 -1.66
N GLN A 167 -4.68 9.51 -1.91
CA GLN A 167 -4.39 8.24 -1.25
C GLN A 167 -2.99 7.72 -1.58
N GLU A 168 -2.55 7.82 -2.84
CA GLU A 168 -1.17 7.48 -3.21
C GLU A 168 -0.16 8.37 -2.47
N ARG A 169 -0.38 9.69 -2.46
CA ARG A 169 0.46 10.66 -1.72
C ARG A 169 0.47 10.42 -0.22
N TYR A 170 -0.62 9.91 0.36
CA TYR A 170 -0.68 9.52 1.77
C TYR A 170 0.35 8.42 2.08
N PHE A 171 0.35 7.34 1.29
CA PHE A 171 1.31 6.25 1.49
C PHE A 171 2.74 6.65 1.13
N ASP A 172 2.95 7.47 0.11
CA ASP A 172 4.29 8.00 -0.21
C ASP A 172 4.87 8.71 1.01
N HIS A 173 4.17 9.70 1.57
CA HIS A 173 4.64 10.46 2.74
C HIS A 173 4.82 9.57 3.99
N ARG A 174 3.91 8.62 4.22
CA ARG A 174 3.98 7.71 5.38
C ARG A 174 5.12 6.71 5.28
N SER A 175 5.51 6.34 4.06
CA SER A 175 6.53 5.34 3.79
C SER A 175 7.90 5.92 3.48
N ASP A 176 8.07 7.25 3.43
CA ASP A 176 9.35 7.89 3.06
C ASP A 176 10.52 7.42 3.93
N THR A 177 10.40 7.55 5.26
CA THR A 177 11.45 7.12 6.19
C THR A 177 11.70 5.61 6.10
N LEU A 178 10.64 4.80 5.98
CA LEU A 178 10.76 3.35 5.85
C LEU A 178 11.47 2.97 4.55
N ARG A 179 11.11 3.62 3.43
CA ARG A 179 11.69 3.43 2.10
C ARG A 179 13.18 3.73 2.11
N GLU A 180 13.59 4.84 2.71
CA GLU A 180 15.00 5.19 2.84
C GLU A 180 15.77 4.10 3.61
N MET A 181 15.20 3.60 4.71
CA MET A 181 15.84 2.55 5.51
C MET A 181 15.92 1.19 4.79
N VAL A 182 14.86 0.75 4.08
CA VAL A 182 14.89 -0.52 3.33
C VAL A 182 15.72 -0.41 2.05
N ALA A 183 15.78 0.76 1.41
CA ALA A 183 16.56 0.98 0.20
C ALA A 183 18.07 0.88 0.42
N LEU A 184 18.53 0.98 1.68
CA LEU A 184 19.92 0.70 2.06
C LEU A 184 20.27 -0.81 1.98
N HIS A 185 19.28 -1.68 1.85
CA HIS A 185 19.40 -3.14 1.78
C HIS A 185 18.97 -3.64 0.39
N ASP A 186 18.34 -4.82 0.31
CA ASP A 186 17.95 -5.50 -0.93
C ASP A 186 16.73 -4.87 -1.66
N TYR A 187 16.20 -3.75 -1.15
CA TYR A 187 15.00 -3.08 -1.67
C TYR A 187 15.28 -1.83 -2.51
N ARG A 188 16.46 -1.73 -3.13
CA ARG A 188 16.85 -0.59 -3.98
C ARG A 188 15.84 -0.30 -5.08
N PHE A 189 15.17 -1.34 -5.56
CA PHE A 189 14.13 -1.29 -6.58
C PHE A 189 12.93 -0.39 -6.23
N LEU A 190 12.66 -0.12 -4.94
CA LEU A 190 11.60 0.80 -4.51
C LEU A 190 11.85 2.25 -4.95
N THR A 191 13.13 2.60 -5.16
CA THR A 191 13.56 3.91 -5.62
C THR A 191 13.73 3.99 -7.14
N ASP A 192 13.53 2.87 -7.84
CA ASP A 192 13.70 2.79 -9.28
C ASP A 192 12.40 3.16 -10.02
N PRO A 193 12.39 4.24 -10.83
CA PRO A 193 11.20 4.65 -11.57
C PRO A 193 10.76 3.62 -12.62
N ALA A 194 11.67 2.83 -13.20
CA ALA A 194 11.35 1.82 -14.19
C ALA A 194 10.54 0.68 -13.56
N LEU A 195 10.96 0.19 -12.39
CA LEU A 195 10.21 -0.83 -11.69
C LEU A 195 8.89 -0.30 -11.11
N ALA A 196 8.87 0.96 -10.64
CA ALA A 196 7.62 1.59 -10.20
C ALA A 196 6.56 1.66 -11.32
N GLU A 197 6.97 1.88 -12.58
CA GLU A 197 6.06 1.80 -13.73
C GLU A 197 5.54 0.38 -13.96
N VAL A 198 6.43 -0.62 -13.95
CA VAL A 198 6.05 -2.04 -14.08
C VAL A 198 5.02 -2.43 -13.03
N VAL A 199 5.24 -2.06 -11.77
CA VAL A 199 4.30 -2.33 -10.68
C VAL A 199 2.96 -1.63 -10.93
N ARG A 200 2.96 -0.36 -11.36
CA ARG A 200 1.72 0.37 -11.66
C ARG A 200 0.96 -0.24 -12.84
N GLU A 201 1.66 -0.73 -13.85
CA GLU A 201 1.05 -1.45 -14.97
C GLU A 201 0.46 -2.77 -14.52
N LEU A 202 1.18 -3.56 -13.71
CA LEU A 202 0.67 -4.82 -13.14
C LEU A 202 -0.57 -4.62 -12.29
N LYS A 203 -0.59 -3.60 -11.40
CA LYS A 203 -1.77 -3.27 -10.59
C LYS A 203 -3.00 -3.00 -11.47
N ARG A 204 -2.82 -2.21 -12.53
CA ARG A 204 -3.90 -1.88 -13.49
C ARG A 204 -4.35 -3.10 -14.30
N ALA A 205 -3.40 -3.88 -14.85
CA ALA A 205 -3.70 -4.98 -15.76
C ALA A 205 -4.28 -6.22 -15.06
N LEU A 206 -3.85 -6.49 -13.83
CA LEU A 206 -4.25 -7.67 -13.06
C LEU A 206 -5.27 -7.35 -11.94
N GLY A 207 -5.62 -6.08 -11.74
CA GLY A 207 -6.63 -5.67 -10.76
C GLY A 207 -6.15 -5.79 -9.31
N PHE A 208 -4.85 -5.60 -9.05
CA PHE A 208 -4.34 -5.58 -7.68
C PHE A 208 -4.67 -4.26 -7.01
N VAL A 209 -5.32 -4.36 -5.85
CA VAL A 209 -5.73 -3.20 -5.06
C VAL A 209 -4.74 -2.90 -3.94
N GLU A 210 -4.01 -3.91 -3.47
CA GLU A 210 -3.04 -3.79 -2.37
C GLU A 210 -1.64 -4.24 -2.83
N HIS A 211 -0.60 -3.63 -2.26
CA HIS A 211 0.76 -4.09 -2.39
C HIS A 211 1.58 -3.88 -1.11
N TYR A 212 2.52 -4.78 -0.84
CA TYR A 212 3.42 -4.75 0.32
C TYR A 212 4.79 -5.28 -0.09
N ILE A 213 5.88 -4.75 0.46
CA ILE A 213 7.18 -5.42 0.30
C ILE A 213 7.18 -6.79 0.97
N PHE A 214 7.92 -7.72 0.39
CA PHE A 214 8.03 -9.10 0.86
C PHE A 214 9.49 -9.48 1.15
N PRO A 215 9.79 -10.14 2.29
CA PRO A 215 11.15 -10.43 2.75
C PRO A 215 11.86 -11.53 1.97
N ASN A 216 11.23 -12.69 1.79
CA ASN A 216 11.90 -13.87 1.26
C ASN A 216 10.96 -14.74 0.39
N PRO A 217 11.14 -14.78 -0.94
CA PRO A 217 12.17 -14.06 -1.70
C PRO A 217 11.89 -12.55 -1.71
N THR A 218 12.94 -11.75 -1.90
CA THR A 218 12.80 -10.30 -1.95
C THR A 218 11.86 -9.91 -3.10
N GLY A 219 10.86 -9.09 -2.80
CA GLY A 219 9.83 -8.80 -3.79
C GLY A 219 8.68 -7.93 -3.30
N ILE A 220 7.57 -8.01 -4.03
CA ILE A 220 6.32 -7.29 -3.73
C ILE A 220 5.17 -8.30 -3.70
N LEU A 221 4.49 -8.36 -2.57
CA LEU A 221 3.22 -9.05 -2.42
C LEU A 221 2.10 -8.15 -2.93
N PHE A 222 1.28 -8.68 -3.84
CA PHE A 222 0.02 -8.08 -4.29
C PHE A 222 -1.19 -8.84 -3.73
N LEU A 223 -2.26 -8.11 -3.43
CA LEU A 223 -3.59 -8.70 -3.24
C LEU A 223 -4.61 -8.06 -4.17
N ASP A 224 -5.46 -8.90 -4.75
CA ASP A 224 -6.68 -8.46 -5.43
C ASP A 224 -7.81 -8.16 -4.43
N GLN A 225 -8.94 -7.64 -4.91
CA GLN A 225 -10.09 -7.28 -4.08
C GLN A 225 -10.72 -8.46 -3.33
N HIS A 226 -10.44 -9.70 -3.77
CA HIS A 226 -10.92 -10.95 -3.18
C HIS A 226 -9.88 -11.61 -2.28
N GLY A 227 -8.73 -10.97 -2.06
CA GLY A 227 -7.63 -11.44 -1.22
C GLY A 227 -6.77 -12.52 -1.88
N LYS A 228 -6.79 -12.68 -3.21
CA LYS A 228 -5.85 -13.55 -3.90
C LYS A 228 -4.45 -12.94 -3.80
N ALA A 229 -3.56 -13.62 -3.09
CA ALA A 229 -2.18 -13.22 -2.89
C ALA A 229 -1.28 -13.65 -4.07
N THR A 230 -0.58 -12.70 -4.68
CA THR A 230 0.39 -12.94 -5.76
C THR A 230 1.71 -12.27 -5.39
N LEU A 231 2.81 -13.03 -5.37
CA LEU A 231 4.14 -12.52 -5.12
C LEU A 231 4.84 -12.20 -6.44
N MET A 232 5.32 -10.97 -6.59
CA MET A 232 6.31 -10.59 -7.57
C MET A 232 7.70 -10.72 -6.94
N ALA A 233 8.38 -11.84 -7.21
CA ALA A 233 9.77 -12.02 -6.83
C ALA A 233 10.64 -11.13 -7.73
N ILE A 234 11.60 -10.42 -7.14
CA ILE A 234 12.48 -9.49 -7.84
C ILE A 234 13.91 -9.83 -7.44
N GLU A 235 14.73 -10.17 -8.43
CA GLU A 235 16.13 -10.51 -8.25
C GLU A 235 17.01 -9.59 -9.10
N THR A 236 18.20 -9.31 -8.61
CA THR A 236 19.26 -8.63 -9.36
C THR A 236 20.22 -9.67 -9.94
N GLU A 237 21.22 -9.22 -10.70
CA GLU A 237 22.27 -10.11 -11.18
C GLU A 237 23.01 -10.81 -10.02
N ASP A 238 23.29 -10.07 -8.94
CA ASP A 238 24.01 -10.57 -7.77
C ASP A 238 23.17 -11.59 -6.99
N SER A 239 21.87 -11.33 -6.80
CA SER A 239 21.01 -12.25 -6.06
C SER A 239 20.65 -13.51 -6.87
N MET A 240 20.52 -13.39 -8.21
CA MET A 240 20.46 -14.53 -9.11
C MET A 240 21.71 -15.43 -9.02
N GLN A 241 22.89 -14.82 -8.90
CA GLN A 241 24.14 -15.53 -8.71
C GLN A 241 24.18 -16.25 -7.35
N ALA A 242 23.76 -15.58 -6.27
CA ALA A 242 23.67 -16.18 -4.94
C ALA A 242 22.70 -17.39 -4.92
N GLN A 243 21.56 -17.27 -5.58
CA GLN A 243 20.59 -18.37 -5.71
C GLN A 243 21.18 -19.58 -6.44
N TYR A 244 21.96 -19.37 -7.51
CA TYR A 244 22.68 -20.44 -8.20
C TYR A 244 23.69 -21.14 -7.29
N GLU A 245 24.48 -20.38 -6.53
CA GLU A 245 25.51 -20.93 -5.64
C GLU A 245 24.90 -21.79 -4.53
N ILE A 246 23.82 -21.31 -3.92
CA ILE A 246 23.08 -22.05 -2.89
C ILE A 246 22.50 -23.34 -3.47
N ALA A 247 21.87 -23.28 -4.64
CA ALA A 247 21.32 -24.47 -5.30
C ALA A 247 22.42 -25.49 -5.61
N ARG A 248 23.59 -25.03 -6.06
CA ARG A 248 24.75 -25.89 -6.36
C ARG A 248 25.26 -26.57 -5.10
N ASP A 249 25.42 -25.82 -4.02
CA ASP A 249 25.92 -26.33 -2.74
C ASP A 249 24.90 -27.28 -2.06
N SER A 250 23.63 -27.23 -2.49
CA SER A 250 22.55 -28.12 -2.07
C SER A 250 22.30 -29.30 -3.00
N ASP A 251 23.25 -29.64 -3.88
CA ASP A 251 23.20 -30.74 -4.84
C ASP A 251 21.97 -30.68 -5.78
N ALA A 252 21.61 -29.48 -6.25
CA ALA A 252 20.54 -29.31 -7.22
C ALA A 252 20.83 -30.03 -8.56
N PRO A 253 19.80 -30.53 -9.27
CA PRO A 253 19.93 -31.12 -10.58
C PRO A 253 20.63 -30.17 -11.56
N ARG A 254 21.50 -30.71 -12.41
CA ARG A 254 22.20 -29.94 -13.46
C ARG A 254 21.25 -29.09 -14.29
N SER A 255 20.06 -29.62 -14.63
CA SER A 255 19.05 -28.87 -15.37
C SER A 255 18.58 -27.59 -14.68
N LEU A 256 18.47 -27.59 -13.34
CA LEU A 256 18.11 -26.40 -12.56
C LEU A 256 19.30 -25.44 -12.50
N LEU A 257 20.51 -25.96 -12.26
CA LEU A 257 21.74 -25.16 -12.23
C LEU A 257 21.98 -24.44 -13.57
N ASP A 258 21.85 -25.14 -14.68
CA ASP A 258 21.98 -24.58 -16.03
C ASP A 258 20.91 -23.51 -16.27
N ALA A 259 19.67 -23.73 -15.82
CA ALA A 259 18.58 -22.77 -15.95
C ALA A 259 18.80 -21.48 -15.12
N LEU A 260 19.32 -21.60 -13.89
CA LEU A 260 19.66 -20.47 -13.02
C LEU A 260 20.87 -19.68 -13.55
N MET A 261 21.91 -20.40 -13.98
CA MET A 261 23.12 -19.81 -14.56
C MET A 261 22.81 -19.02 -15.83
N GLU A 262 21.92 -19.53 -16.67
CA GLU A 262 21.49 -18.86 -17.91
C GLU A 262 20.33 -17.86 -17.70
N ARG A 263 19.96 -17.55 -16.44
CA ARG A 263 18.88 -16.62 -16.08
C ARG A 263 17.54 -16.94 -16.76
N ARG A 264 17.25 -18.23 -17.00
CA ARG A 264 16.00 -18.68 -17.65
C ARG A 264 14.86 -18.91 -16.69
N VAL A 265 15.14 -19.03 -15.40
CA VAL A 265 14.15 -19.28 -14.36
C VAL A 265 14.45 -18.44 -13.13
N LEU A 266 13.40 -17.91 -12.51
CA LEU A 266 13.37 -17.46 -11.13
C LEU A 266 12.76 -18.56 -10.27
N THR A 267 13.28 -18.78 -9.08
CA THR A 267 12.74 -19.78 -8.15
C THR A 267 12.06 -19.15 -6.94
N PHE A 268 10.94 -19.74 -6.54
CA PHE A 268 10.29 -19.49 -5.28
C PHE A 268 9.92 -20.82 -4.62
N PHE A 269 10.77 -21.33 -3.72
CA PHE A 269 10.57 -22.62 -3.05
C PHE A 269 9.65 -22.47 -1.83
N SER A 270 8.35 -22.37 -2.10
CA SER A 270 7.30 -22.04 -1.13
C SER A 270 6.80 -23.23 -0.28
N ASP A 271 7.71 -24.07 0.23
CA ASP A 271 7.36 -25.21 1.09
C ASP A 271 7.01 -24.73 2.51
N PRO A 272 5.85 -25.09 3.12
CA PRO A 272 5.45 -24.63 4.45
C PRO A 272 6.48 -24.86 5.58
N PHE A 273 7.37 -25.83 5.42
CA PHE A 273 8.43 -26.16 6.39
C PHE A 273 9.84 -25.93 5.80
N GLY A 274 9.91 -25.16 4.71
CA GLY A 274 11.14 -24.75 4.04
C GLY A 274 11.62 -23.39 4.54
N ASP A 275 12.89 -23.12 4.28
CA ASP A 275 13.58 -21.85 4.50
C ASP A 275 13.56 -20.96 3.24
N GLY A 276 12.74 -21.30 2.24
CA GLY A 276 12.72 -20.66 0.92
C GLY A 276 13.84 -21.15 -0.01
N MET A 277 14.68 -22.09 0.45
CA MET A 277 15.83 -22.60 -0.29
C MET A 277 15.52 -23.92 -1.00
N TYR A 278 16.34 -24.23 -2.00
CA TYR A 278 16.26 -25.51 -2.67
C TYR A 278 16.57 -26.65 -1.69
N ARG A 279 15.76 -27.71 -1.74
CA ARG A 279 16.00 -28.96 -1.01
C ARG A 279 16.07 -30.13 -1.97
N SER A 280 16.89 -31.13 -1.65
CA SER A 280 17.04 -32.34 -2.46
C SER A 280 15.72 -33.11 -2.67
N SER A 281 14.76 -33.00 -1.74
CA SER A 281 13.39 -33.52 -1.90
C SER A 281 12.65 -32.93 -3.10
N MET A 282 13.04 -31.74 -3.56
CA MET A 282 12.42 -31.01 -4.66
C MET A 282 12.98 -31.36 -6.03
N ALA A 283 14.03 -32.18 -6.10
CA ALA A 283 14.73 -32.54 -7.34
C ALA A 283 13.81 -33.07 -8.45
N GLY A 284 12.75 -33.80 -8.10
CA GLY A 284 11.82 -34.39 -9.08
C GLY A 284 10.79 -33.40 -9.66
N HIS A 285 10.60 -32.24 -9.02
CA HIS A 285 9.51 -31.32 -9.36
C HIS A 285 9.87 -29.84 -9.20
N TRP A 286 11.16 -29.50 -9.26
CA TRP A 286 11.66 -28.13 -9.12
C TRP A 286 11.01 -27.14 -10.11
N HIS A 287 10.61 -27.61 -11.28
CA HIS A 287 9.92 -26.81 -12.31
C HIS A 287 8.62 -26.16 -11.81
N ARG A 288 7.96 -26.72 -10.78
CA ARG A 288 6.74 -26.16 -10.20
C ARG A 288 6.98 -24.87 -9.41
N TYR A 289 8.21 -24.70 -8.93
CA TYR A 289 8.66 -23.55 -8.16
C TYR A 289 9.36 -22.51 -9.03
N CYS A 290 9.32 -22.68 -10.36
CA CYS A 290 10.03 -21.84 -11.30
C CYS A 290 9.08 -21.06 -12.18
N GLN A 291 9.46 -19.83 -12.50
CA GLN A 291 8.81 -19.03 -13.52
C GLN A 291 9.87 -18.40 -14.44
N PRO A 292 9.59 -18.24 -15.74
CA PRO A 292 10.49 -17.52 -16.63
C PRO A 292 10.55 -16.04 -16.22
N PRO A 293 11.75 -15.47 -16.02
CA PRO A 293 11.87 -14.07 -15.65
C PRO A 293 11.49 -13.15 -16.80
N ARG A 294 10.84 -12.06 -16.45
CA ARG A 294 10.77 -10.85 -17.28
C ARG A 294 11.87 -9.91 -16.81
N ILE A 295 12.38 -9.10 -17.74
CA ILE A 295 13.51 -8.22 -17.49
C ILE A 295 13.01 -6.77 -17.44
N CYS A 296 13.42 -6.03 -16.42
CA CYS A 296 13.24 -4.60 -16.32
C CYS A 296 14.63 -3.93 -16.26
N HIS A 297 14.90 -3.05 -17.22
CA HIS A 297 16.13 -2.26 -17.23
C HIS A 297 15.89 -0.91 -16.55
N GLY A 298 16.31 -0.80 -15.29
CA GLY A 298 16.28 0.43 -14.52
C GLY A 298 17.67 0.99 -14.27
N ARG A 299 17.92 1.45 -13.04
CA ARG A 299 19.23 1.79 -12.49
C ARG A 299 20.16 0.58 -12.41
N GLU A 300 19.58 -0.61 -12.30
CA GLU A 300 20.22 -1.91 -12.48
C GLU A 300 19.26 -2.83 -13.26
N THR A 301 19.74 -4.02 -13.64
CA THR A 301 18.91 -5.03 -14.31
C THR A 301 18.16 -5.83 -13.25
N TYR A 302 16.82 -5.78 -13.31
CA TYR A 302 15.95 -6.58 -12.46
C TYR A 302 15.33 -7.72 -13.26
N TYR A 303 15.42 -8.93 -12.71
CA TYR A 303 14.70 -10.10 -13.15
C TYR A 303 13.49 -10.29 -12.24
N TRP A 304 12.29 -10.38 -12.80
CA TRP A 304 11.09 -10.55 -11.99
C TRP A 304 10.11 -11.55 -12.57
N ALA A 305 9.35 -12.20 -11.70
CA ALA A 305 8.27 -13.11 -12.09
C ALA A 305 7.16 -13.15 -11.04
N LEU A 306 5.96 -13.54 -11.47
CA LEU A 306 4.78 -13.66 -10.61
C LEU A 306 4.57 -15.10 -10.17
N PHE A 307 4.33 -15.29 -8.88
CA PHE A 307 4.02 -16.55 -8.24
C PHE A 307 2.74 -16.41 -7.42
N ASP A 308 1.89 -17.44 -7.37
CA ASP A 308 0.82 -17.46 -6.38
C ASP A 308 1.45 -17.61 -4.99
N LEU A 309 1.11 -16.74 -4.04
CA LEU A 309 1.62 -16.83 -2.68
C LEU A 309 0.74 -17.78 -1.85
N PRO A 310 1.28 -18.90 -1.32
CA PRO A 310 0.49 -19.83 -0.54
C PRO A 310 -0.05 -19.24 0.78
N GLY A 311 -1.20 -19.74 1.23
CA GLY A 311 -1.86 -19.23 2.44
C GLY A 311 -1.09 -19.41 3.75
N HIS A 312 -0.10 -20.31 3.82
CA HIS A 312 0.69 -20.54 5.04
C HIS A 312 1.67 -19.41 5.36
N TYR A 313 1.89 -18.49 4.42
CA TYR A 313 2.61 -17.25 4.69
C TYR A 313 1.77 -16.26 5.50
N PHE A 314 0.47 -16.52 5.68
CA PHE A 314 -0.42 -15.72 6.51
C PHE A 314 -0.75 -16.46 7.81
N ASP A 315 -0.69 -15.77 8.95
CA ASP A 315 -1.07 -16.32 10.26
C ASP A 315 -2.59 -16.44 10.35
N GLN A 316 -3.27 -15.48 9.71
CA GLN A 316 -4.70 -15.46 9.56
C GLN A 316 -5.08 -15.03 8.14
N ARG A 317 -6.20 -15.56 7.65
CA ARG A 317 -6.68 -15.20 6.31
C ARG A 317 -6.96 -13.69 6.24
N PRO A 318 -6.34 -12.95 5.30
CA PRO A 318 -6.58 -11.53 5.13
C PRO A 318 -8.08 -11.21 4.96
N HIS A 319 -8.57 -10.22 5.71
CA HIS A 319 -9.88 -9.62 5.42
C HIS A 319 -9.80 -8.91 4.08
N THR A 320 -10.74 -9.19 3.18
CA THR A 320 -10.68 -8.77 1.78
C THR A 320 -11.33 -7.41 1.59
N TYR A 321 -10.85 -6.63 0.62
CA TYR A 321 -11.45 -5.34 0.34
C TYR A 321 -12.93 -5.44 -0.07
N ALA A 322 -13.29 -6.46 -0.85
CA ALA A 322 -14.69 -6.73 -1.22
C ALA A 322 -15.58 -7.09 -0.02
N GLN A 323 -15.03 -7.67 1.07
CA GLN A 323 -15.79 -7.84 2.32
C GLN A 323 -15.97 -6.49 3.02
N PHE A 324 -14.91 -5.68 3.11
CA PHE A 324 -14.98 -4.36 3.73
C PHE A 324 -16.00 -3.44 3.06
N LEU A 325 -16.01 -3.38 1.73
CA LEU A 325 -17.00 -2.57 0.98
C LEU A 325 -18.44 -3.01 1.24
N ARG A 326 -18.71 -4.32 1.35
CA ARG A 326 -20.04 -4.85 1.69
C ARG A 326 -20.48 -4.51 3.11
N GLU A 327 -19.53 -4.42 4.04
CA GLU A 327 -19.80 -4.03 5.44
C GLU A 327 -20.10 -2.53 5.57
N LEU A 328 -19.53 -1.69 4.69
CA LEU A 328 -19.79 -0.25 4.63
C LEU A 328 -21.14 0.10 4.01
N GLN A 329 -21.65 -0.73 3.09
CA GLN A 329 -22.98 -0.53 2.55
C GLN A 329 -24.01 -0.68 3.68
N PRO A 330 -24.95 0.27 3.83
CA PRO A 330 -26.02 0.12 4.81
C PRO A 330 -26.72 -1.19 4.53
N GLN A 331 -26.79 -2.08 5.53
CA GLN A 331 -27.57 -3.30 5.43
C GLN A 331 -28.99 -2.89 5.07
N VAL A 332 -29.35 -3.04 3.80
CA VAL A 332 -30.76 -2.98 3.38
C VAL A 332 -31.38 -4.15 4.13
N ALA A 333 -32.04 -3.85 5.24
CA ALA A 333 -32.86 -4.81 5.94
C ALA A 333 -33.81 -5.38 4.89
N ALA A 334 -33.62 -6.66 4.55
CA ALA A 334 -34.55 -7.40 3.73
C ALA A 334 -35.89 -7.39 4.49
N ALA A 335 -36.81 -6.56 4.02
CA ALA A 335 -38.18 -6.51 4.48
C ALA A 335 -39.00 -7.61 3.80
#